data_AF-A0A4Z1KLL3-F1
#
_entry.id   AF-A0A4Z1KLL3-F1
#
_cell.length_a   1.000
_cell.length_b   1.000
_cell.length_c   1.000
_cell.angle_alpha   90.00
_cell.angle_beta   90.00
_cell.angle_gamma   90.00
#
_symmetry.space_group_name_H-M   'P 1'
#
loop_
_entity.id
_entity.type
_entity.pdbx_description
1 polymer ?
#
loop_
_entity_poly.entity_id
_entity_poly.type
_entity_poly.pdbx_seq_one_letter_code
_entity_poly.pdbx_strand_id
1 'polypeptide(L)'
;MMNQINSFCQEAAKKGTQDKDSGSIIRTYNQGGRYEVDFAIDWPPGIDIKNNMENYCSNNMTTIMDSCDLNTVENPSNWKTGGILQVDPVTYRITPQSNQINTTGKCWFHLEEFQSFSEQSSEHVIFEVQIRNMTDGGGNDIPAEVDSAKNVTKVAGDGDPYIFNTMLPFPLIITPEFDGSPPNYIQFVYGNQSWTTNVNSGMPYCSVGGWDNPVNPSGAISNRNMDCYFYC
;
A
#
# COMPACT_ATOMS: atom_id res chain seq x y z
N MET A 1 7.61 2.51 -7.75
CA MET A 1 9.05 2.37 -7.49
C MET A 1 9.88 2.23 -8.76
N MET A 2 9.46 1.42 -9.73
CA MET A 2 10.20 1.26 -11.01
C MET A 2 10.45 2.58 -11.75
N ASN A 3 9.45 3.47 -11.77
CA ASN A 3 9.60 4.81 -12.37
C ASN A 3 10.68 5.63 -11.66
N GLN A 4 10.73 5.61 -10.33
CA GLN A 4 11.75 6.32 -9.57
C GLN A 4 13.15 5.74 -9.79
N ILE A 5 13.30 4.42 -9.86
CA ILE A 5 14.58 3.75 -10.18
C ILE A 5 15.07 4.21 -11.55
N ASN A 6 14.19 4.19 -12.57
CA ASN A 6 14.54 4.63 -13.91
C ASN A 6 14.99 6.11 -13.94
N SER A 7 14.25 6.99 -13.26
CA SER A 7 14.62 8.40 -13.13
C SER A 7 15.99 8.57 -12.46
N PHE A 8 16.22 7.87 -11.35
CA PHE A 8 17.50 7.91 -10.65
C PHE A 8 18.66 7.42 -11.51
N CYS A 9 18.52 6.28 -12.16
CA CYS A 9 19.59 5.70 -12.98
C CYS A 9 19.93 6.59 -14.19
N GLN A 10 18.94 7.26 -14.79
CA GLN A 10 19.15 8.25 -15.85
C GLN A 10 19.91 9.48 -15.34
N GLU A 11 19.52 10.02 -14.19
CA GLU A 11 20.20 11.16 -13.58
C GLU A 11 21.63 10.82 -13.16
N ALA A 12 21.82 9.64 -12.57
CA ALA A 12 23.12 9.15 -12.13
C ALA A 12 24.07 8.96 -13.32
N ALA A 13 23.59 8.37 -14.42
CA ALA A 13 24.37 8.21 -15.65
C ALA A 13 24.73 9.56 -16.30
N LYS A 14 23.80 10.52 -16.33
CA LYS A 14 24.07 11.89 -16.83
C LYS A 14 25.11 12.62 -15.99
N LYS A 15 25.06 12.45 -14.66
CA LYS A 15 26.05 13.04 -13.75
C LYS A 15 27.41 12.36 -13.93
N GLY A 16 27.43 11.03 -13.96
CA GLY A 16 28.61 10.19 -14.21
C GLY A 16 29.74 10.33 -13.17
N THR A 17 29.52 11.05 -12.08
CA THR A 17 30.49 11.29 -11.01
C THR A 17 29.79 11.33 -9.65
N GLN A 18 30.55 11.04 -8.60
CA GLN A 18 30.04 11.06 -7.23
C GLN A 18 29.54 12.47 -6.85
N ASP A 19 28.55 12.52 -5.96
CA ASP A 19 28.24 13.72 -5.20
C ASP A 19 29.46 14.13 -4.39
N LYS A 20 29.65 15.43 -4.23
CA LYS A 20 30.84 16.00 -3.59
C LYS A 20 31.02 15.41 -2.19
N ASP A 21 32.24 14.93 -1.93
CA ASP A 21 32.69 14.38 -0.64
C ASP A 21 31.85 13.21 -0.08
N SER A 22 31.14 12.46 -0.95
CA SER A 22 30.18 11.43 -0.53
C SER A 22 30.57 9.97 -0.82
N GLY A 23 31.52 9.74 -1.75
CA GLY A 23 31.82 8.39 -2.26
C GLY A 23 30.69 7.74 -3.08
N SER A 24 29.63 8.48 -3.42
CA SER A 24 28.40 7.93 -3.97
C SER A 24 27.61 8.93 -4.81
N ILE A 25 26.57 8.49 -5.52
CA ILE A 25 25.47 9.36 -5.98
C ILE A 25 24.23 8.96 -5.19
N ILE A 26 23.61 9.89 -4.49
CA ILE A 26 22.42 9.63 -3.64
C ILE A 26 21.29 10.59 -3.98
N ARG A 27 20.08 10.08 -4.20
CA ARG A 27 18.87 10.91 -4.35
C ARG A 27 17.75 10.36 -3.49
N THR A 28 17.00 11.28 -2.90
CA THR A 28 15.80 10.98 -2.13
C THR A 28 14.57 11.24 -2.99
N TYR A 29 13.65 10.29 -3.03
CA TYR A 29 12.37 10.39 -3.72
C TYR A 29 11.22 10.36 -2.72
N ASN A 30 10.08 10.94 -3.09
CA ASN A 30 8.86 11.03 -2.26
C ASN A 30 9.07 11.72 -0.90
N GLN A 31 9.90 12.76 -0.89
CA GLN A 31 10.27 13.52 0.32
C GLN A 31 9.05 14.02 1.10
N GLY A 32 9.15 13.95 2.43
CA GLY A 32 8.09 14.36 3.37
C GLY A 32 6.88 13.42 3.36
N GLY A 33 6.89 12.41 2.50
CA GLY A 33 5.91 11.35 2.46
C GLY A 33 6.46 10.09 3.09
N ARG A 34 5.56 9.17 3.42
CA ARG A 34 5.94 7.89 4.00
C ARG A 34 6.77 7.00 3.08
N TYR A 35 6.65 7.21 1.78
CA TYR A 35 7.41 6.53 0.72
C TYR A 35 8.78 7.12 0.49
N GLU A 36 9.23 8.00 1.38
CA GLU A 36 10.55 8.59 1.29
C GLU A 36 11.60 7.49 1.23
N VAL A 37 12.39 7.51 0.16
CA VAL A 37 13.35 6.46 -0.17
C VAL A 37 14.59 7.08 -0.77
N ASP A 38 15.74 6.63 -0.31
CA ASP A 38 17.02 6.97 -0.89
C ASP A 38 17.47 5.88 -1.86
N PHE A 39 17.86 6.29 -3.04
CA PHE A 39 18.61 5.45 -3.97
C PHE A 39 20.05 5.91 -4.01
N ALA A 40 20.98 4.96 -3.92
CA ALA A 40 22.40 5.24 -3.93
C ALA A 40 23.19 4.30 -4.84
N ILE A 41 24.24 4.84 -5.45
CA ILE A 41 25.32 4.07 -6.10
C ILE A 41 26.62 4.51 -5.44
N ASP A 42 27.30 3.62 -4.76
CA ASP A 42 28.59 3.86 -4.10
C ASP A 42 29.72 3.18 -4.89
N TRP A 43 30.87 3.84 -5.02
CA TRP A 43 32.06 3.21 -5.62
C TRP A 43 33.35 3.89 -5.12
N PRO A 44 34.53 3.26 -5.26
CA PRO A 44 35.78 3.90 -4.88
C PRO A 44 36.08 5.16 -5.72
N PRO A 45 36.61 6.24 -5.12
CA PRO A 45 37.04 7.42 -5.85
C PRO A 45 38.08 7.08 -6.93
N GLY A 46 37.98 7.73 -8.09
CA GLY A 46 38.90 7.54 -9.21
C GLY A 46 38.58 6.35 -10.13
N ILE A 47 37.56 5.54 -9.81
CA ILE A 47 37.06 4.50 -10.72
C ILE A 47 36.03 5.12 -11.68
N ASP A 48 36.20 4.86 -12.97
CA ASP A 48 35.23 5.22 -14.00
C ASP A 48 34.22 4.09 -14.20
N ILE A 49 32.97 4.37 -13.83
CA ILE A 49 31.85 3.43 -13.96
C ILE A 49 30.83 3.89 -15.02
N LYS A 50 31.14 4.93 -15.81
CA LYS A 50 30.18 5.57 -16.73
C LYS A 50 29.69 4.64 -17.83
N ASN A 51 30.51 3.69 -18.26
CA ASN A 51 30.16 2.76 -19.32
C ASN A 51 28.94 1.92 -18.92
N ASN A 52 27.84 2.10 -19.65
CA ASN A 52 26.55 1.45 -19.40
C ASN A 52 25.99 1.66 -17.98
N MET A 53 26.36 2.76 -17.31
CA MET A 53 25.96 3.04 -15.94
C MET A 53 24.44 3.01 -15.74
N GLU A 54 23.67 3.57 -16.68
CA GLU A 54 22.20 3.56 -16.62
C GLU A 54 21.65 2.14 -16.60
N ASN A 55 22.05 1.30 -17.57
CA ASN A 55 21.58 -0.08 -17.68
C ASN A 55 22.01 -0.93 -16.47
N TYR A 56 23.25 -0.80 -16.01
CA TYR A 56 23.72 -1.52 -14.82
C TYR A 56 22.98 -1.06 -13.57
N CYS A 57 22.78 0.25 -13.40
CA CYS A 57 21.99 0.79 -12.30
C CYS A 57 20.57 0.22 -12.30
N SER A 58 19.86 0.33 -13.43
CA SER A 58 18.48 -0.14 -13.52
C SER A 58 18.39 -1.64 -13.26
N ASN A 59 19.25 -2.46 -13.87
CA ASN A 59 19.22 -3.91 -13.68
C ASN A 59 19.56 -4.32 -12.25
N ASN A 60 20.59 -3.74 -11.64
CA ASN A 60 21.02 -4.11 -10.29
C ASN A 60 20.03 -3.61 -9.23
N MET A 61 19.47 -2.41 -9.38
CA MET A 61 18.43 -1.92 -8.47
C MET A 61 17.10 -2.67 -8.65
N THR A 62 16.75 -3.06 -9.87
CA THR A 62 15.61 -3.98 -10.11
C THR A 62 15.89 -5.33 -9.46
N THR A 63 17.12 -5.84 -9.53
CA THR A 63 17.49 -7.08 -8.84
C THR A 63 17.36 -6.96 -7.32
N ILE A 64 17.66 -5.80 -6.71
CA ILE A 64 17.39 -5.58 -5.27
C ILE A 64 15.89 -5.74 -4.99
N MET A 65 15.04 -5.15 -5.84
CA MET A 65 13.59 -5.24 -5.71
C MET A 65 13.06 -6.66 -5.93
N ASP A 66 13.58 -7.36 -6.93
CA ASP A 66 13.16 -8.71 -7.34
C ASP A 66 13.73 -9.81 -6.43
N SER A 67 14.93 -9.63 -5.87
CA SER A 67 15.55 -10.61 -4.94
C SER A 67 14.86 -10.63 -3.57
N CYS A 68 14.01 -9.64 -3.30
CA CYS A 68 13.03 -9.65 -2.23
C CYS A 68 11.76 -10.45 -2.60
N ASP A 69 11.60 -10.91 -3.85
CA ASP A 69 10.50 -11.74 -4.35
C ASP A 69 10.78 -13.27 -4.25
N LEU A 70 11.67 -13.72 -3.35
CA LEU A 70 11.89 -15.17 -3.17
C LEU A 70 10.63 -15.85 -2.61
N ASN A 71 9.73 -16.26 -3.51
CA ASN A 71 8.76 -17.38 -3.51
C ASN A 71 8.10 -17.80 -2.18
N THR A 72 8.02 -16.92 -1.20
CA THR A 72 7.16 -17.11 -0.05
C THR A 72 5.93 -16.27 -0.31
N VAL A 73 4.78 -16.92 -0.23
CA VAL A 73 3.43 -16.38 -0.33
C VAL A 73 3.13 -15.32 0.77
N GLU A 74 4.18 -14.82 1.44
CA GLU A 74 4.16 -14.04 2.67
C GLU A 74 4.72 -12.62 2.50
N ASN A 75 5.11 -12.19 1.29
CA ASN A 75 5.60 -10.82 1.13
C ASN A 75 5.13 -10.16 -0.19
N PRO A 76 4.02 -9.42 -0.15
CA PRO A 76 3.40 -8.76 -1.32
C PRO A 76 3.89 -7.32 -1.51
N SER A 77 4.93 -6.97 -0.77
CA SER A 77 5.21 -5.63 -0.29
C SER A 77 6.72 -5.39 -0.25
N ASN A 78 7.41 -5.96 -1.24
CA ASN A 78 8.85 -6.25 -1.25
C ASN A 78 9.77 -5.05 -1.42
N TRP A 79 9.20 -3.86 -1.58
CA TRP A 79 9.95 -2.61 -1.63
C TRP A 79 10.21 -2.00 -0.23
N LYS A 80 9.53 -2.51 0.81
CA LYS A 80 9.43 -1.87 2.13
C LYS A 80 10.67 -1.93 3.01
N THR A 81 11.60 -2.85 2.76
CA THR A 81 12.86 -2.98 3.51
C THR A 81 14.06 -2.37 2.80
N GLY A 82 13.91 -2.04 1.51
CA GLY A 82 15.04 -1.73 0.67
C GLY A 82 16.01 -2.90 0.55
N GLY A 83 17.25 -2.59 0.21
CA GLY A 83 18.30 -3.61 0.10
C GLY A 83 19.60 -3.06 -0.45
N ILE A 84 20.62 -3.91 -0.43
CA ILE A 84 21.98 -3.60 -0.86
C ILE A 84 22.44 -4.71 -1.79
N LEU A 85 22.93 -4.35 -2.97
CA LEU A 85 23.58 -5.27 -3.91
C LEU A 85 24.98 -4.77 -4.23
N GLN A 86 25.98 -5.61 -3.98
CA GLN A 86 27.37 -5.32 -4.31
C GLN A 86 27.77 -6.07 -5.59
N VAL A 87 28.22 -5.31 -6.59
CA VAL A 87 28.79 -5.82 -7.85
C VAL A 87 30.15 -5.15 -8.00
N ASP A 88 31.21 -5.85 -7.57
CA ASP A 88 32.57 -5.33 -7.46
C ASP A 88 32.98 -4.45 -8.67
N PRO A 89 33.36 -3.16 -8.47
CA PRO A 89 33.59 -2.43 -7.22
C PRO A 89 32.41 -1.53 -6.78
N VAL A 90 31.23 -1.69 -7.36
CA VAL A 90 30.08 -0.80 -7.19
C VAL A 90 29.06 -1.40 -6.23
N THR A 91 28.52 -0.58 -5.34
CA THR A 91 27.41 -0.95 -4.45
C THR A 91 26.16 -0.16 -4.85
N TYR A 92 25.04 -0.85 -4.99
CA TYR A 92 23.73 -0.27 -5.22
C TYR A 92 22.90 -0.40 -3.95
N ARG A 93 22.21 0.68 -3.55
CA ARG A 93 21.38 0.66 -2.34
C ARG A 93 20.02 1.31 -2.59
N ILE A 94 19.01 0.71 -1.97
CA ILE A 94 17.67 1.26 -1.82
C ILE A 94 17.40 1.33 -0.32
N THR A 95 17.20 2.52 0.23
CA THR A 95 17.02 2.73 1.68
C THR A 95 15.73 3.51 1.95
N PRO A 96 14.64 2.85 2.36
CA PRO A 96 13.46 3.52 2.87
C PRO A 96 13.83 4.39 4.09
N GLN A 97 13.35 5.63 4.12
CA GLN A 97 13.65 6.59 5.20
C GLN A 97 12.66 6.51 6.35
N SER A 98 11.48 5.90 6.14
CA SER A 98 10.53 5.62 7.21
C SER A 98 10.72 4.19 7.73
N ASN A 99 10.77 4.04 9.05
CA ASN A 99 10.79 2.72 9.67
C ASN A 99 9.44 2.05 9.43
N GLN A 100 9.41 1.01 8.61
CA GLN A 100 8.18 0.28 8.32
C GLN A 100 7.95 -0.72 9.44
N ILE A 101 7.35 -0.25 10.54
CA ILE A 101 7.17 -1.01 11.79
C ILE A 101 6.30 -2.27 11.58
N ASN A 102 5.51 -2.33 10.52
CA ASN A 102 4.60 -3.45 10.31
C ASN A 102 5.32 -4.65 9.68
N THR A 103 4.98 -5.81 10.22
CA THR A 103 5.40 -7.11 9.71
C THR A 103 4.64 -7.39 8.42
N THR A 104 5.38 -7.74 7.37
CA THR A 104 4.81 -8.17 6.09
C THR A 104 4.14 -9.55 6.23
N GLY A 105 3.07 -9.79 5.48
CA GLY A 105 2.33 -11.04 5.45
C GLY A 105 0.84 -10.85 5.16
N LYS A 106 0.04 -11.74 5.75
CA LYS A 106 -1.42 -11.69 5.66
C LYS A 106 -1.95 -10.69 6.69
N CYS A 107 -2.40 -9.55 6.20
CA CYS A 107 -3.01 -8.50 6.99
C CYS A 107 -4.53 -8.67 6.97
N TRP A 108 -5.21 -8.15 7.99
CA TRP A 108 -6.67 -8.19 8.03
C TRP A 108 -7.26 -6.97 8.72
N PHE A 109 -8.51 -6.68 8.40
CA PHE A 109 -9.32 -5.68 9.08
C PHE A 109 -10.76 -6.18 9.16
N HIS A 110 -11.46 -5.72 10.19
CA HIS A 110 -12.90 -5.86 10.31
C HIS A 110 -13.58 -4.63 9.71
N LEU A 111 -14.67 -4.83 8.99
CA LEU A 111 -15.50 -3.75 8.46
C LEU A 111 -16.97 -4.01 8.77
N GLU A 112 -17.63 -2.99 9.30
CA GLU A 112 -19.09 -2.94 9.39
C GLU A 112 -19.60 -1.99 8.31
N GLU A 113 -20.48 -2.47 7.45
CA GLU A 113 -21.18 -1.68 6.44
C GLU A 113 -22.59 -1.42 6.93
N PHE A 114 -23.00 -0.16 6.94
CA PHE A 114 -24.37 0.26 7.21
C PHE A 114 -24.95 0.86 5.93
N GLN A 115 -26.17 0.44 5.60
CA GLN A 115 -26.96 1.08 4.54
C GLN A 115 -28.07 1.90 5.17
N SER A 116 -28.19 3.15 4.75
CA SER A 116 -29.31 4.03 5.08
C SER A 116 -29.84 4.70 3.80
N PHE A 117 -31.02 5.30 3.89
CA PHE A 117 -31.53 6.18 2.83
C PHE A 117 -31.27 7.62 3.19
N SER A 118 -31.01 8.46 2.19
CA SER A 118 -30.98 9.90 2.42
C SER A 118 -32.37 10.39 2.88
N GLU A 119 -32.41 11.34 3.81
CA GLU A 119 -33.65 11.92 4.32
C GLU A 119 -34.54 12.56 3.22
N GLN A 120 -33.97 12.79 2.02
CA GLN A 120 -34.61 13.47 0.90
C GLN A 120 -35.16 12.52 -0.16
N SER A 121 -34.73 11.24 -0.21
CA SER A 121 -35.31 10.25 -1.11
C SER A 121 -34.94 8.81 -0.69
N SER A 122 -35.84 7.85 -0.93
CA SER A 122 -35.53 6.42 -0.85
C SER A 122 -34.68 5.89 -2.03
N GLU A 123 -34.26 6.76 -2.95
CA GLU A 123 -33.47 6.38 -4.13
C GLU A 123 -31.96 6.53 -3.92
N HIS A 124 -31.54 7.32 -2.91
CA HIS A 124 -30.14 7.53 -2.59
C HIS A 124 -29.75 6.71 -1.36
N VAL A 125 -29.05 5.60 -1.60
CA VAL A 125 -28.44 4.79 -0.54
C VAL A 125 -27.16 5.45 -0.06
N ILE A 126 -27.07 5.68 1.23
CA ILE A 126 -25.86 6.16 1.90
C ILE A 126 -25.20 4.94 2.53
N PHE A 127 -23.92 4.73 2.23
CA PHE A 127 -23.13 3.71 2.91
C PHE A 127 -22.27 4.37 3.97
N GLU A 128 -22.40 3.91 5.20
CA GLU A 128 -21.43 4.21 6.24
C GLU A 128 -20.55 2.98 6.44
N VAL A 129 -19.25 3.16 6.30
CA VAL A 129 -18.26 2.10 6.57
C VAL A 129 -17.57 2.39 7.88
N GLN A 130 -17.49 1.36 8.72
CA GLN A 130 -16.76 1.41 9.97
C GLN A 130 -15.64 0.36 9.98
N ILE A 131 -14.39 0.83 9.95
CA ILE A 131 -13.22 -0.05 9.96
C ILE A 131 -12.75 -0.24 11.41
N ARG A 132 -12.47 -1.49 11.78
CA ARG A 132 -11.98 -1.88 13.10
C ARG A 132 -10.86 -2.91 13.01
N ASN A 133 -10.04 -2.99 14.06
CA ASN A 133 -9.08 -4.09 14.30
C ASN A 133 -8.19 -4.41 13.10
N MET A 134 -7.57 -3.40 12.50
CA MET A 134 -6.62 -3.62 11.41
C MET A 134 -5.29 -4.11 11.97
N THR A 135 -4.78 -5.23 11.46
CA THR A 135 -3.51 -5.81 11.91
C THR A 135 -2.58 -6.21 10.76
N ASP A 136 -1.28 -6.21 11.05
CA ASP A 136 -0.21 -6.58 10.13
C ASP A 136 -0.03 -8.11 10.00
N GLY A 137 0.93 -8.56 9.19
CA GLY A 137 1.23 -9.98 9.00
C GLY A 137 1.72 -10.70 10.26
N GLY A 138 2.16 -9.96 11.27
CA GLY A 138 2.54 -10.47 12.59
C GLY A 138 1.40 -10.43 13.61
N GLY A 139 0.22 -9.94 13.23
CA GLY A 139 -0.94 -9.77 14.11
C GLY A 139 -0.86 -8.53 15.00
N ASN A 140 0.06 -7.59 14.75
CA ASN A 140 0.14 -6.34 15.49
C ASN A 140 -0.87 -5.32 14.95
N ASP A 141 -1.48 -4.55 15.85
CA ASP A 141 -2.39 -3.45 15.48
C ASP A 141 -1.68 -2.44 14.56
N ILE A 142 -2.30 -2.12 13.43
CA ILE A 142 -1.86 -1.05 12.52
C ILE A 142 -2.59 0.23 12.91
N PRO A 143 -1.89 1.30 13.34
CA PRO A 143 -2.53 2.56 13.66
C PRO A 143 -3.12 3.26 12.42
N ALA A 144 -4.27 3.91 12.57
CA ALA A 144 -4.75 4.89 11.60
C ALA A 144 -3.92 6.18 11.69
N GLU A 145 -3.68 6.86 10.56
CA GLU A 145 -2.91 8.12 10.56
C GLU A 145 -3.70 9.32 11.10
N VAL A 146 -5.04 9.25 11.03
CA VAL A 146 -5.94 10.33 11.45
C VAL A 146 -6.93 9.78 12.46
N ASP A 147 -6.90 10.38 13.66
CA ASP A 147 -7.59 9.99 14.88
C ASP A 147 -7.24 8.60 15.41
N SER A 148 -6.72 8.59 16.64
CA SER A 148 -6.42 7.45 17.52
C SER A 148 -7.62 6.51 17.80
N ALA A 149 -8.73 6.66 17.09
CA ALA A 149 -9.92 5.86 17.22
C ALA A 149 -9.75 4.54 16.44
N LYS A 150 -9.77 3.43 17.17
CA LYS A 150 -9.84 2.06 16.62
C LYS A 150 -11.07 1.82 15.72
N ASN A 151 -11.99 2.79 15.67
CA ASN A 151 -13.25 2.75 14.95
C ASN A 151 -13.39 4.06 14.18
N VAL A 152 -13.22 4.02 12.86
CA VAL A 152 -13.46 5.19 12.00
C VAL A 152 -14.72 4.96 11.20
N THR A 153 -15.71 5.85 11.35
CA THR A 153 -16.95 5.83 10.58
C THR A 153 -16.88 6.87 9.47
N LYS A 154 -17.14 6.46 8.23
CA LYS A 154 -17.14 7.37 7.08
C LYS A 154 -18.26 7.04 6.10
N VAL A 155 -18.88 8.09 5.55
CA VAL A 155 -19.79 7.98 4.41
C VAL A 155 -18.99 7.72 3.13
N ALA A 156 -19.39 6.71 2.36
CA ALA A 156 -18.84 6.37 1.05
C ALA A 156 -19.98 5.89 0.12
N GLY A 157 -19.71 5.76 -1.17
CA GLY A 157 -20.71 5.24 -2.11
C GLY A 157 -20.22 5.21 -3.56
N ASP A 158 -21.16 4.93 -4.46
CA ASP A 158 -20.90 4.90 -5.90
C ASP A 158 -20.36 6.26 -6.38
N GLY A 159 -19.12 6.26 -6.87
CA GLY A 159 -18.38 7.45 -7.28
C GLY A 159 -17.74 8.29 -6.15
N ASP A 160 -17.95 7.96 -4.88
CA ASP A 160 -17.33 8.64 -3.72
C ASP A 160 -16.59 7.64 -2.80
N PRO A 161 -15.35 7.25 -3.15
CA PRO A 161 -14.61 6.24 -2.41
C PRO A 161 -14.08 6.80 -1.08
N TYR A 162 -14.11 5.98 -0.02
CA TYR A 162 -13.38 6.28 1.20
C TYR A 162 -11.92 5.88 1.09
N ILE A 163 -11.03 6.86 1.23
CA ILE A 163 -9.57 6.66 1.30
C ILE A 163 -9.15 6.59 2.76
N PHE A 164 -8.88 5.38 3.26
CA PHE A 164 -8.41 5.13 4.62
C PHE A 164 -6.88 5.15 4.69
N ASN A 165 -6.33 6.24 5.22
CA ASN A 165 -4.90 6.39 5.46
C ASN A 165 -4.51 5.71 6.77
N THR A 166 -3.57 4.78 6.68
CA THR A 166 -3.09 3.99 7.80
C THR A 166 -1.58 4.08 7.87
N MET A 167 -1.01 3.55 8.95
CA MET A 167 0.37 3.15 8.95
C MET A 167 0.66 1.97 8.02
N LEU A 168 -0.10 1.67 6.95
CA LEU A 168 0.36 0.82 5.83
C LEU A 168 0.80 1.58 4.57
N PRO A 169 1.72 1.01 3.78
CA PRO A 169 2.34 1.71 2.65
C PRO A 169 1.49 1.87 1.39
N PHE A 170 0.18 1.71 1.48
CA PHE A 170 -0.76 2.24 0.51
C PHE A 170 -2.02 2.58 1.31
N PRO A 171 -2.78 3.62 0.94
CA PRO A 171 -4.10 3.79 1.51
C PRO A 171 -4.97 2.58 1.13
N LEU A 172 -5.87 2.21 2.04
CA LEU A 172 -6.95 1.28 1.69
C LEU A 172 -8.09 2.12 1.11
N ILE A 173 -8.43 1.87 -0.15
CA ILE A 173 -9.54 2.54 -0.83
C ILE A 173 -10.75 1.62 -0.79
N ILE A 174 -11.89 2.16 -0.35
CA ILE A 174 -13.13 1.43 -0.12
C ILE A 174 -14.25 2.12 -0.89
N THR A 175 -14.83 1.44 -1.87
CA THR A 175 -15.91 1.97 -2.71
C THR A 175 -17.13 1.06 -2.59
N PRO A 176 -18.15 1.43 -1.82
CA PRO A 176 -19.43 0.74 -1.82
C PRO A 176 -20.16 0.97 -3.15
N GLU A 177 -20.65 -0.12 -3.74
CA GLU A 177 -21.25 -0.18 -5.08
C GLU A 177 -22.67 -0.74 -4.97
N PHE A 178 -23.67 0.14 -5.03
CA PHE A 178 -25.08 -0.24 -4.94
C PHE A 178 -25.57 -0.87 -6.26
N ASP A 179 -25.43 -0.13 -7.37
CA ASP A 179 -25.95 -0.46 -8.70
C ASP A 179 -24.95 -1.22 -9.59
N GLY A 180 -23.87 -1.73 -9.01
CA GLY A 180 -22.87 -2.50 -9.76
C GLY A 180 -23.39 -3.84 -10.28
N SER A 181 -22.54 -4.58 -11.00
CA SER A 181 -22.88 -5.90 -11.56
C SER A 181 -21.88 -6.96 -11.09
N PRO A 182 -22.22 -7.83 -10.13
CA PRO A 182 -23.51 -7.92 -9.41
C PRO A 182 -23.74 -6.72 -8.46
N PRO A 183 -24.98 -6.43 -8.06
CA PRO A 183 -25.28 -5.28 -7.19
C PRO A 183 -24.86 -5.54 -5.73
N ASN A 184 -24.80 -4.47 -4.92
CA ASN A 184 -24.57 -4.51 -3.47
C ASN A 184 -23.24 -5.13 -3.01
N TYR A 185 -22.12 -4.66 -3.56
CA TYR A 185 -20.78 -5.06 -3.12
C TYR A 185 -19.96 -3.87 -2.66
N ILE A 186 -18.82 -4.13 -2.02
CA ILE A 186 -17.79 -3.13 -1.80
C ILE A 186 -16.57 -3.54 -2.61
N GLN A 187 -16.00 -2.60 -3.36
CA GLN A 187 -14.69 -2.74 -3.97
C GLN A 187 -13.61 -2.23 -3.02
N PHE A 188 -12.54 -3.00 -2.90
CA PHE A 188 -11.34 -2.64 -2.15
C PHE A 188 -10.16 -2.51 -3.10
N VAL A 189 -9.28 -1.54 -2.83
CA VAL A 189 -8.00 -1.38 -3.51
C VAL A 189 -6.91 -1.09 -2.47
N TYR A 190 -5.80 -1.83 -2.57
CA TYR A 190 -4.58 -1.61 -1.79
C TYR A 190 -3.35 -1.81 -2.68
N GLY A 191 -2.68 -0.72 -3.05
CA GLY A 191 -1.55 -0.78 -3.98
C GLY A 191 -1.95 -1.36 -5.34
N ASN A 192 -1.41 -2.53 -5.68
CA ASN A 192 -1.75 -3.28 -6.91
C ASN A 192 -2.82 -4.36 -6.71
N GLN A 193 -3.32 -4.54 -5.48
CA GLN A 193 -4.36 -5.50 -5.16
C GLN A 193 -5.73 -4.84 -5.26
N SER A 194 -6.69 -5.57 -5.82
CA SER A 194 -8.11 -5.20 -5.76
C SER A 194 -8.96 -6.45 -5.60
N TRP A 195 -10.01 -6.34 -4.80
CA TRP A 195 -11.01 -7.39 -4.61
C TRP A 195 -12.35 -6.77 -4.27
N THR A 196 -13.38 -7.60 -4.22
CA THR A 196 -14.71 -7.20 -3.80
C THR A 196 -15.23 -8.11 -2.70
N THR A 197 -16.31 -7.71 -2.04
CA THR A 197 -17.05 -8.56 -1.09
C THR A 197 -17.62 -9.84 -1.72
N ASN A 198 -17.65 -9.95 -3.05
CA ASN A 198 -18.06 -11.18 -3.74
C ASN A 198 -16.94 -12.22 -3.83
N VAL A 199 -15.69 -11.84 -3.55
CA VAL A 199 -14.53 -12.74 -3.55
C VAL A 199 -14.39 -13.35 -2.15
N ASN A 200 -14.71 -14.64 -2.02
CA ASN A 200 -14.75 -15.37 -0.75
C ASN A 200 -13.63 -16.41 -0.56
N SER A 201 -12.70 -16.51 -1.52
CA SER A 201 -11.59 -17.45 -1.50
C SER A 201 -10.39 -16.90 -2.26
N GLY A 202 -9.21 -17.47 -2.01
CA GLY A 202 -7.96 -16.91 -2.52
C GLY A 202 -7.46 -15.76 -1.66
N MET A 203 -6.59 -14.93 -2.22
CA MET A 203 -5.99 -13.79 -1.55
C MET A 203 -5.80 -12.68 -2.58
N PRO A 204 -6.28 -11.45 -2.35
CA PRO A 204 -7.11 -10.97 -1.23
C PRO A 204 -8.59 -11.41 -1.29
N TYR A 205 -9.29 -11.39 -0.15
CA TYR A 205 -10.71 -11.79 -0.03
C TYR A 205 -11.39 -11.20 1.21
N CYS A 206 -12.72 -11.26 1.28
CA CYS A 206 -13.47 -10.98 2.52
C CYS A 206 -14.36 -12.16 2.89
N SER A 207 -14.44 -12.46 4.19
CA SER A 207 -15.50 -13.29 4.77
C SER A 207 -16.67 -12.38 5.12
N VAL A 208 -17.73 -12.43 4.32
CA VAL A 208 -18.86 -11.50 4.39
C VAL A 208 -20.03 -12.17 5.10
N GLY A 209 -20.51 -11.54 6.17
CA GLY A 209 -21.69 -11.96 6.91
C GLY A 209 -22.99 -11.63 6.17
N GLY A 210 -24.10 -12.13 6.73
CA GLY A 210 -25.44 -11.78 6.26
C GLY A 210 -25.80 -10.32 6.56
N TRP A 211 -26.88 -9.86 5.96
CA TRP A 211 -27.52 -8.60 6.33
C TRP A 211 -28.37 -8.79 7.58
N ASP A 212 -28.12 -7.96 8.57
CA ASP A 212 -28.90 -7.85 9.79
C ASP A 212 -29.69 -6.54 9.81
N ASN A 213 -30.78 -6.51 10.58
CA ASN A 213 -31.47 -5.27 10.89
C ASN A 213 -30.82 -4.66 12.14
N PRO A 214 -30.16 -3.50 12.06
CA PRO A 214 -29.44 -2.93 13.18
C PRO A 214 -30.41 -2.57 14.31
N VAL A 215 -30.03 -2.88 15.55
CA VAL A 215 -30.83 -2.59 16.76
C VAL A 215 -30.70 -1.11 17.19
N ASN A 216 -29.87 -0.30 16.51
CA ASN A 216 -29.52 1.08 16.90
C ASN A 216 -30.11 2.18 15.98
N PRO A 217 -30.31 3.42 16.48
CA PRO A 217 -31.28 4.38 15.94
C PRO A 217 -30.76 5.33 14.84
N SER A 218 -29.62 5.05 14.19
CA SER A 218 -28.99 5.97 13.22
C SER A 218 -29.70 6.07 11.86
N GLY A 219 -30.91 5.54 11.72
CA GLY A 219 -31.62 5.49 10.43
C GLY A 219 -31.06 4.47 9.43
N ALA A 220 -30.07 3.66 9.82
CA ALA A 220 -29.62 2.52 9.05
C ALA A 220 -30.73 1.46 8.97
N ILE A 221 -31.01 0.99 7.76
CA ILE A 221 -32.03 -0.02 7.48
C ILE A 221 -31.48 -1.43 7.55
N SER A 222 -30.19 -1.58 7.30
CA SER A 222 -29.48 -2.85 7.34
C SER A 222 -28.01 -2.60 7.66
N ASN A 223 -27.37 -3.61 8.25
CA ASN A 223 -25.93 -3.65 8.39
C ASN A 223 -25.39 -5.03 8.07
N ARG A 224 -24.13 -5.12 7.64
CA ARG A 224 -23.42 -6.40 7.53
C ARG A 224 -21.99 -6.25 8.02
N ASN A 225 -21.50 -7.33 8.61
CA ASN A 225 -20.15 -7.43 9.13
C ASN A 225 -19.28 -8.22 8.16
N MET A 226 -18.01 -7.85 8.02
CA MET A 226 -17.07 -8.60 7.20
C MET A 226 -15.66 -8.54 7.76
N ASP A 227 -14.94 -9.65 7.62
CA ASP A 227 -13.50 -9.72 7.90
C ASP A 227 -12.77 -9.82 6.56
N CYS A 228 -12.01 -8.79 6.24
CA CYS A 228 -11.27 -8.70 5.00
C CYS A 228 -9.80 -8.98 5.23
N TYR A 229 -9.24 -9.78 4.34
CA TYR A 229 -7.86 -10.20 4.37
C TYR A 229 -7.20 -9.72 3.09
N PHE A 230 -5.99 -9.22 3.24
CA PHE A 230 -5.17 -8.79 2.12
C PHE A 230 -3.71 -8.91 2.48
N TYR A 231 -2.90 -8.57 1.51
CA TYR A 231 -1.48 -8.79 1.55
C TYR A 231 -0.82 -7.43 1.81
N CYS A 232 -0.12 -7.30 2.93
CA CYS A 232 0.64 -6.11 3.30
C CYS A 232 1.98 -6.50 3.90
#